data_AF-A0A4V1MG84-F1
#
_entry.id   AF-A0A4V1MG84-F1
#
_cell.length_a   1.000
_cell.length_b   1.000
_cell.length_c   1.000
_cell.angle_alpha   90.00
_cell.angle_beta   90.00
_cell.angle_gamma   90.00
#
_symmetry.space_group_name_H-M   'P 1'
#
loop_
_entity.id
_entity.type
_entity.pdbx_description
1 polymer ?
#
loop_
_entity_poly.entity_id
_entity_poly.type
_entity_poly.pdbx_seq_one_letter_code
_entity_poly.pdbx_strand_id
1 'polypeptide(L)'
;MKKILFAFLIIYGFGLNAQRTDYDWKKMDPKQRKEVINNLSPEERKDLLKKFRNNMIMESLNVDPGDKAEFTQLYNEYLESQKQIKSQFNSSFDPETLTDDEAKAKLQQSFEVGQKLLDNRKKYAEKMQQVIPCQKVLKLFQSEKMMKDKMDERKPHGKDNNASGPKQNP
;
A
#
# COMPACT_ATOMS: atom_id res chain seq x y z
N MET A 1 40.75 56.34 4.24
CA MET A 1 41.44 55.05 4.01
C MET A 1 40.39 53.97 3.84
N LYS A 2 40.52 53.19 2.76
CA LYS A 2 39.63 52.09 2.33
C LYS A 2 39.56 50.99 3.39
N LYS A 3 38.36 50.46 3.66
CA LYS A 3 38.16 49.03 3.96
C LYS A 3 36.89 48.57 3.24
N ILE A 4 37.12 47.71 2.25
CA ILE A 4 36.15 46.92 1.49
C ILE A 4 35.79 45.70 2.37
N LEU A 5 34.67 45.03 2.03
CA LEU A 5 34.30 43.63 2.38
C LEU A 5 33.29 43.53 3.54
N PHE A 6 32.18 42.77 3.49
CA PHE A 6 31.65 41.76 2.58
C PHE A 6 30.11 41.83 2.68
N ALA A 7 29.40 41.68 1.55
CA ALA A 7 27.96 41.46 1.55
C ALA A 7 27.64 40.04 2.05
N PHE A 8 26.99 39.93 3.21
CA PHE A 8 26.28 38.71 3.59
C PHE A 8 24.84 38.81 3.06
N LEU A 9 24.62 38.29 1.85
CA LEU A 9 23.29 37.87 1.44
C LEU A 9 22.89 36.71 2.36
N ILE A 10 22.15 37.02 3.42
CA ILE A 10 21.38 36.05 4.18
C ILE A 10 20.31 35.55 3.21
N ILE A 11 20.64 34.50 2.46
CA ILE A 11 19.62 33.68 1.82
C ILE A 11 18.86 33.07 2.99
N TYR A 12 17.71 33.67 3.30
CA TYR A 12 16.66 33.05 4.09
C TYR A 12 16.32 31.74 3.40
N GLY A 13 17.00 30.67 3.81
CA GLY A 13 16.57 29.32 3.51
C GLY A 13 15.20 29.16 4.15
N PHE A 14 14.16 29.29 3.34
CA PHE A 14 12.84 28.72 3.60
C PHE A 14 13.02 27.20 3.69
N GLY A 15 13.38 26.75 4.89
CA GLY A 15 13.50 25.35 5.29
C GLY A 15 12.79 25.11 6.63
N LEU A 16 11.73 25.85 6.91
CA LEU A 16 10.71 25.53 7.92
C LEU A 16 9.54 24.96 7.09
N ASN A 17 9.07 23.73 7.19
CA ASN A 17 8.93 22.84 8.32
C ASN A 17 8.81 21.41 7.78
N ALA A 18 9.81 20.57 7.98
CA ALA A 18 9.52 19.15 8.17
C ALA A 18 9.32 18.96 9.68
N GLN A 19 8.24 19.55 10.22
CA GLN A 19 7.78 19.16 11.54
C GLN A 19 7.42 17.68 11.45
N ARG A 20 8.30 16.80 11.94
CA ARG A 20 7.94 15.42 12.29
C ARG A 20 6.97 15.52 13.46
N THR A 21 5.71 15.77 13.19
CA THR A 21 4.64 15.63 14.16
C THR A 21 4.39 14.14 14.33
N ASP A 22 5.09 13.54 15.29
CA ASP A 22 4.72 12.22 15.80
C ASP A 22 3.47 12.40 16.67
N TYR A 23 2.31 12.49 16.02
CA TYR A 23 1.04 12.64 16.71
C TYR A 23 0.78 11.39 17.56
N ASP A 24 0.44 11.56 18.84
CA ASP A 24 -0.02 10.46 19.70
C ASP A 24 -1.48 10.11 19.37
N TRP A 25 -1.65 9.38 18.26
CA TRP A 25 -2.96 8.99 17.73
C TRP A 25 -3.81 8.23 18.75
N LYS A 26 -3.19 7.52 19.71
CA LYS A 26 -3.91 6.77 20.75
C LYS A 26 -4.63 7.69 21.74
N LYS A 27 -4.12 8.91 21.95
CA LYS A 27 -4.71 9.91 22.86
C LYS A 27 -5.70 10.85 22.19
N MET A 28 -5.74 10.91 20.86
CA MET A 28 -6.67 11.77 20.12
C MET A 28 -8.05 11.14 20.00
N ASP A 29 -9.11 11.96 20.13
CA ASP A 29 -10.48 11.56 19.82
C ASP A 29 -10.74 11.49 18.29
N PRO A 30 -11.81 10.82 17.83
CA PRO A 30 -12.08 10.66 16.40
C PRO A 30 -12.23 11.97 15.61
N LYS A 31 -12.74 13.04 16.22
CA LYS A 31 -12.90 14.35 15.55
C LYS A 31 -11.54 15.01 15.35
N GLN A 32 -10.70 15.01 16.39
CA GLN A 32 -9.33 15.52 16.31
C GLN A 32 -8.51 14.78 15.25
N ARG A 33 -8.60 13.44 15.20
CA ARG A 33 -7.92 12.65 14.15
C ARG A 33 -8.37 13.04 12.76
N LYS A 34 -9.69 13.22 12.56
CA LYS A 34 -10.26 13.61 11.27
C LYS A 34 -9.80 15.00 10.86
N GLU A 35 -9.75 15.95 11.78
CA GLU A 35 -9.27 17.31 11.54
C GLU A 35 -7.80 17.32 11.11
N VAL A 36 -6.93 16.64 11.86
CA VAL A 36 -5.51 16.50 11.49
C VAL A 36 -5.38 15.91 10.09
N ILE A 37 -6.06 14.78 9.81
CA ILE A 37 -5.99 14.11 8.50
C ILE A 37 -6.49 15.00 7.36
N ASN A 38 -7.47 15.89 7.60
CA ASN A 38 -8.01 16.81 6.61
C ASN A 38 -7.08 18.00 6.32
N ASN A 39 -6.25 18.40 7.29
CA ASN A 39 -5.33 19.51 7.15
C ASN A 39 -3.98 19.10 6.51
N LEU A 40 -3.71 17.80 6.35
CA LEU A 40 -2.51 17.31 5.68
C LEU A 40 -2.61 17.47 4.16
N SER A 41 -1.49 17.83 3.54
CA SER A 41 -1.32 17.74 2.08
C SER A 41 -1.45 16.28 1.60
N PRO A 42 -1.70 16.04 0.29
CA PRO A 42 -1.79 14.69 -0.25
C PRO A 42 -0.56 13.80 0.03
N GLU A 43 0.65 14.36 -0.05
CA GLU A 43 1.88 13.61 0.24
C GLU A 43 2.04 13.33 1.74
N GLU A 44 1.75 14.29 2.62
CA GLU A 44 1.79 14.04 4.06
C GLU A 44 0.75 13.00 4.50
N ARG A 45 -0.45 13.04 3.91
CA ARG A 45 -1.49 12.02 4.15
C ARG A 45 -1.01 10.65 3.69
N LYS A 46 -0.35 10.55 2.53
CA LYS A 46 0.20 9.29 2.02
C LYS A 46 1.31 8.75 2.92
N ASP A 47 2.22 9.60 3.38
CA ASP A 47 3.27 9.22 4.32
C ASP A 47 2.70 8.79 5.67
N LEU A 48 1.66 9.47 6.15
CA LEU A 48 0.94 9.10 7.36
C LEU A 48 0.32 7.70 7.22
N LEU A 49 -0.40 7.43 6.13
CA LEU A 49 -1.00 6.12 5.86
C LEU A 49 0.06 5.02 5.75
N LYS A 50 1.20 5.31 5.11
CA LYS A 50 2.34 4.39 5.03
C LYS A 50 2.88 4.07 6.42
N LYS A 51 3.08 5.07 7.27
CA LYS A 51 3.54 4.87 8.67
C LYS A 51 2.55 4.04 9.47
N PHE A 52 1.25 4.35 9.41
CA PHE A 52 0.22 3.57 10.10
C PHE A 52 0.20 2.11 9.69
N ARG A 53 0.22 1.85 8.38
CA ARG A 53 0.25 0.49 7.85
C ARG A 53 1.49 -0.27 8.35
N ASN A 54 2.65 0.39 8.32
CA ASN A 54 3.91 -0.23 8.76
C ASN A 54 3.90 -0.52 10.26
N ASN A 55 3.38 0.41 11.08
CA ASN A 55 3.24 0.21 12.52
C ASN A 55 2.27 -0.95 12.82
N MET A 56 1.11 -0.96 12.17
CA MET A 56 0.11 -2.01 12.34
C MET A 56 0.69 -3.39 12.00
N ILE A 57 1.43 -3.51 10.89
CA ILE A 57 2.01 -4.81 10.53
C ILE A 57 3.11 -5.23 11.51
N MET A 58 4.01 -4.31 11.91
CA MET A 58 5.07 -4.61 12.88
C MET A 58 4.50 -5.05 14.23
N GLU A 59 3.46 -4.38 14.73
CA GLU A 59 2.76 -4.73 15.96
C GLU A 59 2.07 -6.10 15.83
N SER A 60 1.33 -6.35 14.73
CA SER A 60 0.61 -7.61 14.53
C SER A 60 1.54 -8.83 14.39
N LEU A 61 2.74 -8.63 13.84
CA LEU A 61 3.76 -9.68 13.71
C LEU A 61 4.65 -9.78 14.95
N ASN A 62 4.57 -8.82 15.88
CA ASN A 62 5.48 -8.68 17.02
C ASN A 62 6.95 -8.70 16.56
N VAL A 63 7.32 -7.82 15.64
CA VAL A 63 8.70 -7.72 15.12
C VAL A 63 9.62 -7.20 16.20
N ASP A 64 10.75 -7.86 16.38
CA ASP A 64 11.73 -7.54 17.41
C ASP A 64 12.34 -6.15 17.16
N PRO A 65 12.61 -5.34 18.20
CA PRO A 65 13.04 -3.95 18.02
C PRO A 65 14.27 -3.77 17.12
N GLY A 66 15.22 -4.71 17.15
CA GLY A 66 16.42 -4.70 16.31
C GLY A 66 16.12 -4.88 14.81
N ASP A 67 15.06 -5.59 14.47
CA ASP A 67 14.75 -5.98 13.10
C ASP A 67 13.74 -5.03 12.42
N LYS A 68 13.09 -4.15 13.19
CA LYS A 68 12.01 -3.27 12.71
C LYS A 68 12.41 -2.41 11.53
N ALA A 69 13.63 -1.85 11.53
CA ALA A 69 14.09 -0.96 10.48
C ALA A 69 14.24 -1.71 9.15
N GLU A 70 14.99 -2.82 9.17
CA GLU A 70 15.25 -3.65 7.99
C GLU A 70 13.96 -4.31 7.47
N PHE A 71 13.15 -4.89 8.37
CA PHE A 71 11.86 -5.45 7.99
C PHE A 71 10.94 -4.40 7.35
N THR A 72 10.87 -3.19 7.91
CA THR A 72 10.04 -2.11 7.36
C THR A 72 10.51 -1.70 5.96
N GLN A 73 11.83 -1.66 5.73
CA GLN A 73 12.37 -1.39 4.41
C GLN A 73 11.91 -2.47 3.42
N LEU A 74 12.19 -3.75 3.71
CA LEU A 74 11.81 -4.88 2.86
C LEU A 74 10.31 -4.95 2.58
N TYR A 75 9.48 -4.67 3.59
CA TYR A 75 8.03 -4.65 3.43
C TYR A 75 7.55 -3.53 2.51
N ASN A 76 8.13 -2.33 2.60
CA ASN A 76 7.80 -1.24 1.69
C ASN A 76 8.26 -1.53 0.25
N GLU A 77 9.45 -2.11 0.07
CA GLU A 77 9.95 -2.54 -1.24
C GLU A 77 9.03 -3.60 -1.88
N TYR A 78 8.59 -4.58 -1.09
CA TYR A 78 7.64 -5.61 -1.52
C TYR A 78 6.32 -5.01 -2.02
N LEU A 79 5.75 -4.07 -1.27
CA LEU A 79 4.49 -3.44 -1.61
C LEU A 79 4.59 -2.52 -2.83
N GLU A 80 5.69 -1.78 -2.97
CA GLU A 80 5.91 -0.95 -4.16
C GLU A 80 6.13 -1.83 -5.40
N SER A 81 6.90 -2.92 -5.28
CA SER A 81 7.08 -3.87 -6.37
C SER A 81 5.77 -4.53 -6.78
N GLN A 82 4.93 -4.95 -5.80
CA GLN A 82 3.58 -5.41 -6.10
C GLN A 82 2.74 -4.39 -6.85
N LYS A 83 2.79 -3.12 -6.43
CA LYS A 83 2.04 -2.03 -7.07
C LYS A 83 2.48 -1.83 -8.51
N GLN A 84 3.78 -1.82 -8.77
CA GLN A 84 4.35 -1.70 -10.12
C GLN A 84 3.95 -2.88 -11.02
N ILE A 85 3.97 -4.11 -10.49
CA ILE A 85 3.51 -5.29 -11.23
C ILE A 85 2.02 -5.17 -11.55
N LYS A 86 1.19 -4.80 -10.57
CA LYS A 86 -0.26 -4.62 -10.76
C LYS A 86 -0.58 -3.51 -11.77
N SER A 87 0.20 -2.43 -11.81
CA SER A 87 -0.02 -1.35 -12.80
C SER A 87 0.27 -1.77 -14.24
N GLN A 88 0.96 -2.89 -14.47
CA GLN A 88 1.16 -3.43 -15.82
C GLN A 88 -0.10 -4.07 -16.39
N PHE A 89 -1.13 -4.33 -15.57
CA PHE A 89 -2.40 -4.91 -15.99
C PHE A 89 -3.53 -3.90 -15.81
N ASN A 90 -4.17 -3.51 -16.91
CA ASN A 90 -5.42 -2.77 -16.81
C ASN A 90 -6.57 -3.77 -16.60
N SER A 91 -7.09 -3.84 -15.38
CA SER A 91 -8.25 -4.66 -15.02
C SER A 91 -9.60 -3.99 -15.32
N SER A 92 -9.59 -2.76 -15.83
CA SER A 92 -10.78 -2.01 -16.21
C SER A 92 -11.04 -2.18 -17.70
N PHE A 93 -11.74 -3.25 -18.05
CA PHE A 93 -12.27 -3.51 -19.39
C PHE A 93 -13.58 -4.28 -19.29
N ASP A 94 -14.41 -4.19 -20.33
CA ASP A 94 -15.63 -4.98 -20.47
C ASP A 94 -15.34 -6.19 -21.37
N PRO A 95 -15.33 -7.43 -20.84
CA PRO A 95 -15.07 -8.64 -21.62
C PRO A 95 -15.99 -8.79 -22.84
N GLU A 96 -17.25 -8.33 -22.75
CA GLU A 96 -18.26 -8.47 -23.80
C GLU A 96 -17.99 -7.58 -25.02
N THR A 97 -17.08 -6.60 -24.87
CA THR A 97 -16.71 -5.66 -25.95
C THR A 97 -15.44 -6.07 -26.70
N LEU A 98 -14.75 -7.12 -26.25
CA LEU A 98 -13.49 -7.56 -26.82
C LEU A 98 -13.71 -8.56 -27.96
N THR A 99 -12.87 -8.47 -28.99
CA THR A 99 -12.70 -9.57 -29.94
C THR A 99 -12.00 -10.77 -29.28
N ASP A 100 -12.11 -11.95 -29.88
CA ASP A 100 -11.45 -13.17 -29.37
C ASP A 100 -9.94 -12.99 -29.20
N ASP A 101 -9.26 -12.32 -30.14
CA ASP A 101 -7.82 -12.08 -30.07
C ASP A 101 -7.46 -11.10 -28.95
N GLU A 102 -8.26 -10.04 -28.73
CA GLU A 102 -8.08 -9.12 -27.63
C GLU A 102 -8.33 -9.80 -26.27
N ALA A 103 -9.39 -10.61 -26.17
CA ALA A 103 -9.69 -11.39 -24.98
C ALA A 103 -8.55 -12.39 -24.67
N LYS A 104 -8.02 -13.07 -25.68
CA LYS A 104 -6.86 -13.96 -25.56
C LYS A 104 -5.62 -13.22 -25.07
N ALA A 105 -5.36 -12.02 -25.60
CA ALA A 105 -4.26 -11.17 -25.12
C ALA A 105 -4.45 -10.76 -23.65
N LYS A 106 -5.67 -10.42 -23.22
CA LYS A 106 -5.99 -10.11 -21.81
C LYS A 106 -5.78 -11.32 -20.89
N LEU A 107 -6.19 -12.51 -21.32
CA LEU A 107 -5.95 -13.75 -20.57
C LEU A 107 -4.46 -14.00 -20.39
N GLN A 108 -3.67 -13.90 -21.47
CA GLN A 108 -2.23 -14.08 -21.41
C GLN A 108 -1.55 -13.07 -20.47
N GLN A 109 -1.92 -11.79 -20.59
CA GLN A 109 -1.43 -10.74 -19.71
C GLN A 109 -1.77 -11.01 -18.23
N SER A 110 -2.96 -11.56 -17.95
CA SER A 110 -3.38 -11.92 -16.59
C SER A 110 -2.48 -13.00 -15.97
N PHE A 111 -2.09 -14.01 -16.76
CA PHE A 111 -1.18 -15.06 -16.31
C PHE A 111 0.23 -14.53 -16.06
N GLU A 112 0.75 -13.68 -16.94
CA GLU A 112 2.07 -13.05 -16.77
C GLU A 112 2.14 -12.20 -15.50
N VAL A 113 1.10 -11.41 -15.23
CA VAL A 113 1.00 -10.60 -14.02
C VAL A 113 0.88 -11.49 -12.78
N GLY A 114 0.09 -12.56 -12.85
CA GLY A 114 0.00 -13.57 -11.80
C GLY A 114 1.34 -14.20 -11.46
N GLN A 115 2.11 -14.59 -12.49
CA GLN A 115 3.45 -15.16 -12.35
C GLN A 115 4.41 -14.16 -11.70
N LYS A 116 4.46 -12.91 -12.18
CA LYS A 116 5.28 -11.84 -11.58
C LYS A 116 4.93 -11.58 -10.11
N LEU A 117 3.64 -11.60 -9.75
CA LEU A 117 3.21 -11.45 -8.36
C LEU A 117 3.65 -12.62 -7.48
N LEU A 118 3.58 -13.85 -8.00
CA LEU A 118 4.05 -15.04 -7.30
C LEU A 118 5.57 -14.99 -7.08
N ASP A 119 6.33 -14.62 -8.11
CA ASP A 119 7.79 -14.51 -8.02
C ASP A 119 8.21 -13.37 -7.10
N ASN A 120 7.49 -12.24 -7.12
CA ASN A 120 7.68 -11.16 -6.15
C ASN A 120 7.45 -11.65 -4.71
N ARG A 121 6.38 -12.43 -4.48
CA ARG A 121 6.10 -13.02 -3.16
C ARG A 121 7.22 -13.97 -2.72
N LYS A 122 7.73 -14.83 -3.60
CA LYS A 122 8.86 -15.72 -3.30
C LYS A 122 10.11 -14.93 -2.91
N LYS A 123 10.51 -13.98 -3.76
CA LYS A 123 11.67 -13.11 -3.55
C LYS A 123 11.65 -12.40 -2.19
N TYR A 124 10.52 -11.80 -1.83
CA TYR A 124 10.44 -11.08 -0.55
C TYR A 124 10.19 -12.00 0.65
N ALA A 125 9.61 -13.19 0.47
CA ALA A 125 9.61 -14.20 1.52
C ALA A 125 11.04 -14.62 1.88
N GLU A 126 11.89 -14.87 0.87
CA GLU A 126 13.30 -15.24 1.05
C GLU A 126 14.12 -14.15 1.74
N LYS A 127 13.89 -12.88 1.38
CA LYS A 127 14.54 -11.75 2.06
C LYS A 127 14.03 -11.56 3.50
N MET A 128 12.71 -11.58 3.69
CA MET A 128 12.13 -11.33 5.02
C MET A 128 12.44 -12.45 6.00
N GLN A 129 12.52 -13.70 5.56
CA GLN A 129 12.85 -14.83 6.45
C GLN A 129 14.30 -14.79 6.97
N GLN A 130 15.17 -13.96 6.39
CA GLN A 130 16.51 -13.68 6.91
C GLN A 130 16.48 -12.67 8.07
N VAL A 131 15.39 -11.90 8.20
CA VAL A 131 15.24 -10.79 9.15
C VAL A 131 14.25 -11.13 10.25
N ILE A 132 13.20 -11.87 9.94
CA ILE A 132 12.17 -12.31 10.90
C ILE A 132 11.88 -13.80 10.73
N PRO A 133 11.42 -14.52 11.78
CA PRO A 133 11.06 -15.93 11.67
C PRO A 133 10.05 -16.22 10.55
N CYS A 134 10.20 -17.37 9.87
CA CYS A 134 9.32 -17.80 8.78
C CYS A 134 7.83 -17.80 9.17
N GLN A 135 7.51 -18.09 10.43
CA GLN A 135 6.15 -18.05 10.96
C GLN A 135 5.56 -16.63 10.90
N LYS A 136 6.35 -15.59 11.18
CA LYS A 136 5.94 -14.19 11.05
C LYS A 136 5.74 -13.82 9.57
N VAL A 137 6.59 -14.31 8.66
CA VAL A 137 6.42 -14.14 7.21
C VAL A 137 5.14 -14.83 6.69
N LEU A 138 4.83 -16.03 7.17
CA LEU A 138 3.57 -16.71 6.82
C LEU A 138 2.35 -15.93 7.34
N LYS A 139 2.40 -15.46 8.60
CA LYS A 139 1.34 -14.65 9.20
C LYS A 139 1.11 -13.33 8.44
N LEU A 140 2.18 -12.71 7.94
CA LEU A 140 2.09 -11.53 7.07
C LEU A 140 1.21 -11.83 5.85
N PHE A 141 1.54 -12.87 5.08
CA PHE A 141 0.79 -13.19 3.85
C PHE A 141 -0.65 -13.65 4.13
N GLN A 142 -0.90 -14.35 5.23
CA GLN A 142 -2.26 -14.69 5.66
C GLN A 142 -3.07 -13.42 5.95
N SER A 143 -2.48 -12.46 6.66
CA SER A 143 -3.13 -11.19 7.00
C SER A 143 -3.44 -10.37 5.75
N GLU A 144 -2.53 -10.33 4.76
CA GLU A 144 -2.76 -9.67 3.47
C GLU A 144 -3.95 -10.28 2.72
N LYS A 145 -4.02 -11.61 2.65
CA LYS A 145 -5.14 -12.31 2.02
C LYS A 145 -6.46 -11.98 2.72
N MET A 146 -6.52 -12.08 4.04
CA MET A 146 -7.72 -11.76 4.81
C MET A 146 -8.16 -10.30 4.62
N MET A 147 -7.23 -9.35 4.56
CA MET A 147 -7.55 -7.95 4.29
C MET A 147 -8.12 -7.76 2.89
N LYS A 148 -7.51 -8.40 1.88
CA LYS A 148 -8.02 -8.38 0.51
C LYS A 148 -9.44 -8.95 0.43
N ASP A 149 -9.66 -10.14 1.00
CA ASP A 149 -10.96 -10.82 0.96
C ASP A 149 -12.05 -9.93 1.61
N LYS A 150 -11.76 -9.35 2.78
CA LYS A 150 -12.68 -8.38 3.44
C LYS A 150 -12.93 -7.10 2.64
N MET A 151 -11.94 -6.63 1.88
CA MET A 151 -12.12 -5.46 1.01
C MET A 151 -12.99 -5.80 -0.19
N ASP A 152 -12.83 -7.01 -0.75
CA ASP A 152 -13.60 -7.48 -1.88
C ASP A 152 -15.07 -7.77 -1.47
N GLU A 153 -15.33 -8.30 -0.27
CA GLU A 153 -16.69 -8.46 0.30
C GLU A 153 -17.42 -7.13 0.54
N ARG A 154 -16.68 -6.07 0.89
CA ARG A 154 -17.25 -4.74 1.21
C ARG A 154 -17.48 -3.88 -0.01
N LYS A 155 -16.95 -4.24 -1.17
CA LYS A 155 -17.29 -3.54 -2.41
C LYS A 155 -18.79 -3.74 -2.60
N PRO A 156 -19.59 -2.67 -2.75
CA PRO A 156 -20.99 -2.82 -3.05
C PRO A 156 -21.06 -3.67 -4.33
N HIS A 157 -21.57 -4.90 -4.22
CA HIS A 157 -21.96 -5.66 -5.40
C HIS A 157 -22.89 -4.72 -6.18
N GLY A 158 -22.52 -4.46 -7.43
CA GLY A 158 -23.36 -3.71 -8.35
C GLY A 158 -24.79 -4.21 -8.20
N LYS A 159 -25.69 -3.27 -8.02
CA LYS A 159 -27.11 -3.48 -7.76
C LYS A 159 -27.77 -4.03 -9.03
N ASP A 160 -27.50 -5.28 -9.39
CA ASP A 160 -28.22 -6.00 -10.45
C ASP A 160 -29.46 -6.65 -9.84
N ASN A 161 -30.41 -5.80 -9.43
CA ASN A 161 -31.78 -6.21 -9.21
C ASN A 161 -32.52 -6.12 -10.55
N ASN A 162 -32.35 -7.13 -11.40
CA ASN A 162 -33.32 -7.45 -12.46
C ASN A 162 -33.12 -8.91 -12.89
N ALA A 163 -33.81 -9.82 -12.21
CA ALA A 163 -34.43 -11.04 -12.73
C ALA A 163 -34.69 -12.03 -11.58
N SER A 164 -35.71 -11.73 -10.78
CA SER A 164 -36.46 -12.78 -10.09
C SER A 164 -37.21 -13.60 -11.14
N GLY A 165 -36.54 -14.60 -11.72
CA GLY A 165 -37.17 -15.72 -12.40
C GLY A 165 -37.16 -16.94 -11.47
N PRO A 166 -38.29 -17.65 -11.27
CA PRO A 166 -38.30 -18.81 -10.40
C PRO A 166 -37.43 -19.91 -11.01
N LYS A 167 -36.42 -20.37 -10.25
CA LYS A 167 -35.68 -21.61 -10.56
C LYS A 167 -36.66 -22.78 -10.46
N GLN A 168 -37.16 -23.27 -11.59
CA GLN A 168 -37.68 -24.62 -11.69
C GLN A 168 -36.48 -25.55 -11.85
N ASN A 169 -36.29 -26.46 -10.89
CA ASN A 169 -35.40 -27.61 -11.05
C ASN A 169 -36.24 -28.83 -11.48
N PRO A 170 -35.69 -29.74 -12.31
CA PRO A 170 -36.25 -31.07 -12.53
C PRO A 170 -36.13 -31.96 -11.29
#